data_AF-A0AAV9S1G2-F1
#
_entry.id   AF-A0AAV9S1G2-F1
#
_cell.length_a   1.000
_cell.length_b   1.000
_cell.length_c   1.000
_cell.angle_alpha   90.00
_cell.angle_beta   90.00
_cell.angle_gamma   90.00
#
_symmetry.space_group_name_H-M   'P 1'
#
loop_
_entity.id
_entity.type
_entity.pdbx_description
1 polymer ?
#
loop_
_entity_poly.entity_id
_entity_poly.type
_entity_poly.pdbx_seq_one_letter_code
_entity_poly.pdbx_strand_id
1 'polypeptide(L)' 'MNEDLLNTGDLSLVLRRPTDGDSGDYRCRVSSENIWRRKTVHLNVKAPTVQVQNGPEDIRTRSSSTDPTPLMADQSV' A
#
# COMPACT_ATOMS: atom_id res chain seq x y z
N MET A 1 -1.81 -25.28 26.02
CA MET A 1 -3.00 -24.63 25.42
C MET A 1 -3.88 -24.20 26.59
N ASN A 2 -4.49 -23.01 26.58
CA ASN A 2 -5.35 -22.62 27.71
C ASN A 2 -6.53 -23.60 27.79
N GLU A 3 -6.73 -24.22 28.96
CA GLU A 3 -7.79 -25.21 29.19
C GLU A 3 -9.18 -24.62 29.00
N ASP A 4 -9.37 -23.32 29.31
CA ASP A 4 -10.64 -22.61 29.10
C ASP A 4 -11.04 -22.54 27.63
N LEU A 5 -10.07 -22.42 26.72
CA LEU A 5 -10.30 -22.39 25.28
C LEU A 5 -10.69 -23.77 24.75
N LEU A 6 -10.17 -24.85 25.35
CA LEU A 6 -10.54 -26.22 25.01
C LEU A 6 -11.93 -26.59 25.54
N ASN A 7 -12.31 -26.07 26.70
CA ASN A 7 -13.64 -26.27 27.28
C ASN A 7 -14.73 -25.51 26.52
N THR A 8 -14.47 -24.26 26.13
CA THR A 8 -15.41 -23.44 25.35
C THR A 8 -15.42 -23.77 23.86
N GLY A 9 -14.34 -24.36 23.35
CA GLY A 9 -14.17 -24.71 21.94
C GLY A 9 -13.88 -23.51 21.04
N ASP A 10 -13.81 -22.29 21.58
CA ASP A 10 -13.46 -21.10 20.82
C ASP A 10 -11.94 -20.96 20.70
N LEU A 11 -11.42 -21.32 19.52
CA LEU A 11 -10.01 -21.23 19.18
C LEU A 11 -9.72 -20.06 18.22
N SER A 12 -10.59 -19.05 18.22
CA SER A 12 -10.49 -17.89 17.33
C SER A 12 -9.26 -17.05 17.62
N LEU A 13 -8.61 -16.59 16.56
CA LEU A 13 -7.55 -15.58 16.61
C LEU A 13 -8.08 -14.27 16.04
N VAL A 14 -7.99 -13.19 16.82
CA VAL A 14 -8.42 -11.85 16.40
C VAL A 14 -7.20 -10.95 16.26
N LEU A 15 -6.90 -10.52 15.04
CA LEU A 15 -5.85 -9.54 14.76
C LEU A 15 -6.47 -8.14 14.68
N ARG A 16 -5.99 -7.20 15.50
CA ARG A 16 -6.48 -5.82 15.51
C ARG A 16 -5.48 -4.92 14.79
N ARG A 17 -5.93 -4.27 13.71
CA ARG A 17 -5.11 -3.41 12.84
C ARG A 17 -3.88 -4.16 12.26
N PRO A 18 -4.09 -5.28 11.56
CA PRO A 18 -2.98 -5.96 10.91
C PRO A 18 -2.33 -5.08 9.86
N THR A 19 -1.03 -5.25 9.70
CA THR A 19 -0.17 -4.63 8.69
C THR A 19 0.16 -5.65 7.60
N ASP A 20 0.74 -5.20 6.50
CA ASP A 20 1.25 -6.07 5.44
C ASP A 20 2.23 -7.12 5.98
N GLY A 21 3.04 -6.76 6.98
CA GLY A 21 3.96 -7.66 7.68
C GLY A 21 3.30 -8.79 8.47
N ASP A 22 2.00 -8.71 8.76
CA ASP A 22 1.24 -9.77 9.42
C ASP A 22 0.76 -10.86 8.44
N SER A 23 1.02 -10.71 7.14
CA SER A 23 0.70 -11.72 6.13
C SER A 23 1.50 -13.00 6.34
N GLY A 24 0.87 -14.15 6.09
CA GLY A 24 1.54 -15.45 6.19
C GLY A 24 0.62 -16.58 6.64
N ASP A 25 1.24 -17.69 7.02
CA ASP A 25 0.55 -18.92 7.42
C ASP A 25 0.24 -18.93 8.93
N TYR A 26 -1.04 -18.85 9.25
CA TYR A 26 -1.57 -19.00 10.59
C TYR A 26 -1.97 -20.45 10.83
N ARG A 27 -1.43 -21.07 11.88
CA ARG A 27 -1.64 -22.49 12.17
C ARG A 27 -2.33 -22.66 13.52
N CYS A 28 -3.59 -23.09 13.50
CA CYS A 28 -4.26 -23.59 14.68
C CYS A 28 -3.86 -25.06 14.89
N ARG A 29 -3.40 -25.38 16.10
CA ARG A 29 -2.94 -26.70 16.51
C ARG A 29 -3.66 -27.07 17.79
N VAL A 30 -4.38 -28.18 17.77
CA VAL A 30 -5.09 -28.72 18.93
C VAL A 30 -4.50 -30.09 19.22
N SER A 31 -4.06 -30.29 20.46
CA SER A 31 -3.46 -31.53 20.91
C SER A 31 -4.08 -31.97 22.23
N SER A 32 -4.50 -33.22 22.28
CA SER A 32 -4.79 -33.98 23.48
C SER A 32 -3.89 -35.22 23.48
N GLU A 33 -3.86 -35.96 24.58
CA GLU A 33 -3.00 -37.14 24.77
C GLU A 33 -3.09 -38.14 23.61
N ASN A 34 -4.28 -38.28 23.02
CA ASN A 34 -4.55 -39.27 21.96
C ASN A 34 -4.90 -38.66 20.59
N ILE A 35 -5.09 -37.34 20.49
CA ILE A 35 -5.61 -36.69 19.27
C ILE A 35 -4.83 -35.42 18.97
N TRP A 36 -4.35 -35.32 17.73
CA TRP A 36 -3.79 -34.10 17.17
C TRP A 36 -4.62 -33.63 15.97
N ARG A 37 -4.97 -32.34 15.94
CA ARG A 37 -5.60 -31.66 14.81
C ARG A 37 -4.84 -30.39 14.46
N ARG A 38 -4.72 -30.12 13.16
CA ARG A 38 -4.08 -28.91 12.64
C ARG A 38 -4.92 -28.32 11.52
N LYS A 39 -5.10 -27.00 11.55
CA LYS A 39 -5.65 -26.23 10.44
C LYS A 39 -4.72 -25.06 10.13
N THR A 40 -4.40 -24.88 8.86
CA THR A 40 -3.60 -23.75 8.37
C THR A 40 -4.51 -22.81 7.59
N VAL A 41 -4.35 -21.51 7.80
CA VAL A 41 -5.01 -20.43 7.07
C VAL A 41 -3.90 -19.52 6.54
N HIS A 42 -3.90 -19.25 5.24
CA HIS A 42 -3.00 -18.28 4.65
C HIS A 42 -3.67 -16.89 4.67
N LEU A 43 -3.09 -15.95 5.40
CA LEU A 43 -3.56 -14.57 5.50
C LEU A 43 -2.74 -13.68 4.57
N ASN A 44 -3.42 -12.92 3.71
CA ASN A 44 -2.79 -11.91 2.86
C ASN A 44 -3.37 -10.53 3.19
N VAL A 45 -2.57 -9.68 3.83
CA VAL A 45 -2.94 -8.32 4.22
C VAL A 45 -2.39 -7.36 3.18
N LYS A 46 -3.27 -6.53 2.61
CA LYS A 46 -2.89 -5.53 1.59
C LYS A 46 -3.07 -4.12 2.15
N ALA A 47 -2.04 -3.30 2.02
CA ALA A 47 -2.16 -1.87 2.26
C ALA A 47 -2.98 -1.21 1.11
N PRO A 48 -3.78 -0.17 1.40
CA PRO A 48 -4.40 0.63 0.35
C PRO A 48 -3.30 1.29 -0.50
N THR A 49 -3.24 0.96 -1.78
CA THR A 49 -2.36 1.64 -2.73
C THR A 49 -3.06 2.92 -3.20
N VAL A 50 -2.54 4.08 -2.79
CA VAL A 50 -2.95 5.35 -3.40
C VAL A 50 -2.37 5.36 -4.81
N GLN A 51 -3.21 5.16 -5.82
CA GLN A 51 -2.80 5.37 -7.20
C GLN A 51 -2.71 6.88 -7.44
N VAL A 52 -1.51 7.44 -7.32
CA VAL A 52 -1.21 8.75 -7.88
C VAL A 52 -1.26 8.59 -9.39
N GLN A 53 -2.40 8.95 -9.96
CA GLN A 53 -2.51 9.15 -11.40
C GLN A 53 -1.58 10.33 -11.72
N ASN A 54 -0.37 10.03 -12.21
CA ASN A 54 0.48 11.03 -12.83
C ASN A 54 -0.26 11.51 -14.08
N GLY A 55 -1.09 12.56 -13.94
CA GLY A 55 -1.58 13.33 -15.06
C GLY A 55 -0.37 13.90 -15.81
N PRO A 56 -0.44 14.04 -17.15
CA PRO A 56 0.66 14.66 -17.88
C PRO A 56 0.88 16.07 -17.34
N GLU A 57 2.11 16.35 -16.88
CA GLU A 57 2.54 17.70 -16.56
C GLU A 57 2.47 18.53 -17.85
N ASP A 58 1.38 19.28 -18.05
CA ASP A 58 1.25 20.23 -19.15
C ASP A 58 2.05 21.50 -18.80
N ILE A 59 3.38 21.39 -18.88
CA ILE A 59 4.29 22.54 -18.80
C ILE A 59 4.22 23.28 -20.14
N ARG A 60 3.17 24.07 -20.34
CA ARG A 60 3.13 25.12 -21.36
C ARG A 60 3.97 26.32 -20.92
N THR A 61 5.29 26.14 -20.85
CA THR A 61 6.19 27.31 -20.83
C THR A 61 6.37 27.76 -22.28
N ARG A 62 5.42 28.59 -22.74
CA ARG A 62 5.49 29.28 -24.03
C ARG A 62 6.54 30.39 -23.97
N SER A 63 7.82 30.03 -24.00
CA SER A 63 8.89 30.98 -24.29
C SER A 63 8.98 31.14 -25.81
N SER A 64 8.06 31.92 -26.39
CA SER A 64 8.19 32.36 -27.78
C SER A 64 9.34 33.36 -27.88
N SER A 65 10.49 32.85 -28.32
CA SER A 65 11.59 33.62 -28.90
C SER A 65 11.06 34.52 -30.01
N THR A 66 11.07 35.83 -29.78
CA THR A 66 11.05 36.82 -30.86
C THR A 66 12.00 37.93 -30.46
N ASP A 67 13.18 37.87 -31.03
CA ASP A 67 14.16 38.94 -31.07
C ASP A 67 13.79 39.85 -32.26
N PRO A 68 13.45 41.14 -32.08
CA PRO A 68 13.41 42.07 -33.19
C PRO A 68 14.71 42.90 -33.17
N THR A 69 15.55 42.63 -34.16
CA THR A 69 16.64 43.45 -34.68
C THR A 69 16.38 44.98 -34.55
N PRO A 70 17.33 45.80 -34.06
CA PRO A 70 17.16 47.25 -34.06
C PRO A 70 17.54 47.81 -35.44
N LEU A 71 16.55 48.32 -36.18
CA LEU A 71 16.79 49.18 -37.34
C LEU A 71 16.87 50.63 -36.87
N MET A 72 18.07 51.20 -36.95
CA MET A 72 18.38 52.60 -36.65
C MET A 72 17.57 53.54 -37.54
N ALA A 73 16.97 54.58 -36.95
CA ALA A 73 16.36 55.69 -37.69
C ALA A 73 17.06 57.01 -37.31
N ASP A 74 17.80 57.52 -38.29
CA ASP A 74 18.02 58.91 -38.69
C ASP A 74 17.94 60.02 -37.62
N GLN A 75 19.10 60.64 -37.30
CA GLN A 75 19.15 61.95 -36.66
C GLN A 75 19.33 63.02 -37.73
N SER A 76 18.28 63.82 -37.92
CA SER A 76 18.35 65.11 -38.60
C SER A 76 18.39 66.22 -37.55
N VAL A 77 19.54 66.89 -37.41
CA VAL A 77 19.75 68.35 -37.28
C VAL A 77 21.20 68.62 -37.64
#